data_AF-A0A2T0L501-F1
#
_entry.id   AF-A0A2T0L501-F1
#
_cell.length_a   1.000
_cell.length_b   1.000
_cell.length_c   1.000
_cell.angle_alpha   90.00
_cell.angle_beta   90.00
_cell.angle_gamma   90.00
#
_symmetry.space_group_name_H-M   'P 1'
#
loop_
_entity.id
_entity.type
_entity.pdbx_description
1 polymer ?
#
loop_
_entity_poly.entity_id
_entity_poly.type
_entity_poly.pdbx_seq_one_letter_code
_entity_poly.pdbx_strand_id
1 'polypeptide(L)'
;MSTTPLSVMRLSDLFTSEEITTLSNAQLRANGYRHPTWFALRNSRAVDALVHLAVPTIAREAGGEAWLRDLAPRLNDFEDDRNASSSLAEIRAYGGLLEAGFQVKPVPRKNTATPDFTVDAGDGPVTVEVFSKHQDEDQDDLMAAANTPDGEHPHGIERSTRTEGDRAVRTAMTELTPAGRPDTTKPGDSVQANVISRVCSVKSDETQVNAERPCVLVADFTHFGAPPVAQFLSAHQTSPLIRGHQGLCSGGMWYGVYGWKGAPVFEELLVTPKRMGHDGRFRLAGKKKSRLSAVLFVFVFHEDVVLLENPWA
;
A
#
# COMPACT_ATOMS: atom_id res chain seq x y z
N MET A 1 9.63 -18.17 28.04
CA MET A 1 9.09 -18.84 26.85
C MET A 1 7.84 -19.59 27.26
N SER A 2 6.70 -19.35 26.61
CA SER A 2 5.45 -20.06 26.90
C SER A 2 5.58 -21.53 26.50
N THR A 3 5.10 -22.44 27.35
CA THR A 3 5.09 -23.90 27.10
C THR A 3 3.79 -24.39 26.45
N THR A 4 2.84 -23.49 26.22
CA THR A 4 1.60 -23.81 25.51
C THR A 4 1.91 -24.03 24.03
N PRO A 5 1.53 -25.16 23.43
CA PRO A 5 1.68 -25.35 21.99
C PRO A 5 0.93 -24.26 21.24
N LEU A 6 1.61 -23.64 20.27
CA LEU A 6 1.02 -22.60 19.44
C LEU A 6 -0.13 -23.18 18.62
N SER A 7 -1.27 -22.51 18.68
CA SER A 7 -2.46 -22.85 17.89
C SER A 7 -2.40 -22.24 16.50
N VAL A 8 -1.56 -21.23 16.29
CA VAL A 8 -1.38 -20.53 15.01
C VAL A 8 0.06 -20.69 14.53
N MET A 9 0.25 -21.44 13.45
CA MET A 9 1.56 -21.67 12.82
C MET A 9 1.60 -21.15 11.38
N ARG A 10 0.43 -20.95 10.76
CA ARG A 10 0.24 -20.51 9.38
C ARG A 10 -0.92 -19.53 9.31
N LEU A 11 -0.95 -18.72 8.24
CA LEU A 11 -2.08 -17.83 7.98
C LEU A 11 -3.42 -18.59 7.91
N SER A 12 -3.41 -19.82 7.37
CA SER A 12 -4.61 -20.67 7.30
C SER A 12 -5.20 -21.01 8.67
N ASP A 13 -4.40 -21.02 9.73
CA ASP A 13 -4.85 -21.43 11.07
C ASP A 13 -5.69 -20.33 11.76
N LEU A 14 -5.78 -19.16 11.13
CA LEU A 14 -6.68 -18.07 11.52
C LEU A 14 -8.11 -18.28 11.05
N PHE A 15 -8.34 -19.19 10.11
CA PHE A 15 -9.63 -19.38 9.45
C PHE A 15 -10.17 -20.78 9.71
N THR A 16 -11.50 -20.90 9.70
CA THR A 16 -12.19 -22.19 9.64
C THR A 16 -12.06 -22.83 8.25
N SER A 17 -12.28 -24.14 8.16
CA SER A 17 -12.28 -24.85 6.88
C SER A 17 -13.31 -24.32 5.89
N GLU A 18 -14.45 -23.84 6.39
CA GLU A 18 -15.50 -23.21 5.58
C GLU A 18 -15.01 -21.89 4.99
N GLU A 19 -14.42 -21.01 5.80
CA GLU A 19 -13.88 -19.73 5.33
C GLU A 19 -12.76 -19.91 4.30
N ILE A 20 -11.85 -20.87 4.50
CA ILE A 20 -10.80 -21.20 3.51
C ILE A 20 -11.42 -21.65 2.18
N THR A 21 -12.49 -22.45 2.26
CA THR A 21 -13.21 -22.93 1.08
C THR A 21 -13.91 -21.77 0.36
N THR A 22 -14.57 -20.88 1.11
CA THR A 22 -15.21 -19.67 0.59
C THR A 22 -14.20 -18.75 -0.09
N LEU A 23 -13.08 -18.44 0.58
CA LEU A 23 -11.99 -17.65 -0.01
C LEU A 23 -11.46 -18.30 -1.29
N SER A 24 -11.20 -19.62 -1.25
CA SER A 24 -10.64 -20.35 -2.41
C SER A 24 -11.57 -20.35 -3.62
N ASN A 25 -12.88 -20.44 -3.39
CA ASN A 25 -13.91 -20.53 -4.43
C ASN A 25 -14.56 -19.19 -4.77
N ALA A 26 -14.16 -18.11 -4.10
CA ALA A 26 -14.65 -16.77 -4.37
C ALA A 26 -14.45 -16.43 -5.86
N GLN A 27 -15.51 -15.86 -6.45
CA GLN A 27 -15.47 -15.42 -7.84
C GLN A 27 -14.44 -14.30 -8.01
N LEU A 28 -13.94 -14.14 -9.24
CA LEU A 28 -13.19 -12.94 -9.57
C LEU A 28 -14.10 -11.73 -9.39
N ARG A 29 -13.53 -10.67 -8.83
CA ARG A 29 -14.22 -9.38 -8.77
C ARG A 29 -14.33 -8.79 -10.17
N ALA A 30 -15.16 -7.75 -10.32
CA ALA A 30 -15.36 -7.09 -11.61
C ALA A 30 -14.04 -6.61 -12.23
N ASN A 31 -13.13 -6.08 -11.40
CA ASN A 31 -11.78 -5.67 -11.83
C ASN A 31 -10.84 -6.83 -12.22
N GLY A 32 -11.32 -8.08 -12.16
CA GLY A 32 -10.61 -9.28 -12.63
C GLY A 32 -9.70 -9.92 -11.60
N TYR A 33 -9.65 -9.39 -10.37
CA TYR A 33 -8.76 -9.89 -9.32
C TYR A 33 -9.50 -10.72 -8.27
N ARG A 34 -8.71 -11.56 -7.58
CA ARG A 34 -9.16 -12.30 -6.40
C ARG A 34 -9.02 -11.43 -5.16
N HIS A 35 -9.76 -11.80 -4.12
CA HIS A 35 -9.64 -11.22 -2.79
C HIS A 35 -8.17 -11.22 -2.31
N PRO A 36 -7.64 -10.16 -1.65
CA PRO A 36 -6.24 -10.07 -1.25
C PRO A 36 -5.73 -11.26 -0.44
N THR A 37 -6.54 -11.74 0.51
CA THR A 37 -6.22 -12.91 1.35
C THR A 37 -6.08 -14.21 0.56
N TRP A 38 -6.72 -14.32 -0.62
CA TRP A 38 -6.56 -15.50 -1.49
C TRP A 38 -5.10 -15.67 -1.91
N PHE A 39 -4.44 -14.59 -2.31
CA PHE A 39 -3.02 -14.62 -2.72
C PHE A 39 -2.13 -15.01 -1.55
N ALA A 40 -2.38 -14.42 -0.38
CA ALA A 40 -1.66 -14.70 0.84
C ALA A 40 -1.78 -16.19 1.23
N LEU A 41 -2.98 -16.77 1.23
CA LEU A 41 -3.18 -18.19 1.55
C LEU A 41 -2.47 -19.15 0.57
N ARG A 42 -2.33 -18.74 -0.69
CA ARG A 42 -1.70 -19.55 -1.75
C ARG A 42 -0.22 -19.27 -1.92
N ASN A 43 0.34 -18.30 -1.19
CA ASN A 43 1.71 -17.81 -1.35
C ASN A 43 2.05 -17.51 -2.82
N SER A 44 1.14 -16.81 -3.51
CA SER A 44 1.22 -16.66 -4.97
C SER A 44 2.15 -15.54 -5.43
N ARG A 45 2.55 -14.63 -4.52
CA ARG A 45 3.44 -13.49 -4.80
C ARG A 45 4.58 -13.46 -3.78
N ALA A 46 5.71 -12.87 -4.13
CA ALA A 46 6.84 -12.73 -3.21
C ALA A 46 6.47 -12.03 -1.89
N VAL A 47 5.63 -11.00 -1.96
CA VAL A 47 5.11 -10.29 -0.78
C VAL A 47 4.29 -11.18 0.16
N ASP A 48 3.65 -12.22 -0.36
CA ASP A 48 2.84 -13.14 0.43
C ASP A 48 3.74 -14.02 1.32
N ALA A 49 4.97 -14.34 0.88
CA ALA A 49 5.92 -15.11 1.67
C ALA A 49 6.27 -14.43 3.01
N LEU A 50 6.29 -13.09 3.03
CA LEU A 50 6.54 -12.34 4.26
C LEU A 50 5.40 -12.46 5.27
N VAL A 51 4.16 -12.60 4.79
CA VAL A 51 3.02 -12.91 5.67
C VAL A 51 3.21 -14.29 6.29
N HIS A 52 3.65 -15.29 5.49
CA HIS A 52 3.93 -16.65 5.99
C HIS A 52 5.08 -16.71 6.99
N LEU A 53 6.11 -15.89 6.81
CA LEU A 53 7.23 -15.78 7.77
C LEU A 53 6.82 -15.01 9.04
N ALA A 54 5.99 -13.98 8.90
CA ALA A 54 5.54 -13.14 10.01
C ALA A 54 4.60 -13.88 10.96
N VAL A 55 3.57 -14.58 10.46
CA VAL A 55 2.52 -15.22 11.28
C VAL A 55 3.07 -16.10 12.42
N PRO A 56 3.93 -17.11 12.19
CA PRO A 56 4.43 -17.96 13.27
C PRO A 56 5.34 -17.20 14.24
N THR A 57 6.00 -16.14 13.78
CA THR A 57 6.86 -15.30 14.62
C THR A 57 6.01 -14.45 15.55
N ILE A 58 4.96 -13.80 15.01
CA ILE A 58 3.99 -13.01 15.79
C ILE A 58 3.26 -13.90 16.79
N ALA A 59 2.84 -15.10 16.40
CA ALA A 59 2.14 -16.03 17.30
C ALA A 59 2.94 -16.38 18.57
N ARG A 60 4.28 -16.33 18.53
CA ARG A 60 5.15 -16.57 19.69
C ARG A 60 5.20 -15.42 20.67
N GLU A 61 4.86 -14.21 20.24
CA GLU A 61 4.84 -13.03 21.08
C GLU A 61 3.69 -13.06 22.07
N ALA A 62 3.88 -12.42 23.22
CA ALA A 62 2.84 -12.35 24.25
C ALA A 62 1.59 -11.62 23.72
N GLY A 63 0.48 -12.36 23.60
CA GLY A 63 -0.77 -11.85 23.04
C GLY A 63 -0.83 -11.81 21.51
N GLY A 64 0.21 -12.29 20.82
CA GLY A 64 0.30 -12.28 19.36
C GLY A 64 -0.76 -13.15 18.68
N GLU A 65 -1.05 -14.34 19.20
CA GLU A 65 -2.14 -15.19 18.67
C GLU A 65 -3.50 -14.50 18.75
N ALA A 66 -3.81 -13.86 19.89
CA ALA A 66 -5.07 -13.15 20.08
C ALA A 66 -5.18 -11.96 19.11
N TRP A 67 -4.09 -11.22 18.91
CA TRP A 67 -4.03 -10.14 17.93
C TRP A 67 -4.23 -10.64 16.50
N LEU A 68 -3.56 -11.71 16.08
CA LEU A 68 -3.74 -12.30 14.75
C LEU A 68 -5.20 -12.75 14.53
N ARG A 69 -5.86 -13.30 15.55
CA ARG A 69 -7.27 -13.70 15.47
C ARG A 69 -8.22 -12.51 15.39
N ASP A 70 -7.90 -11.37 16.02
CA ASP A 70 -8.66 -10.11 15.87
C ASP A 70 -8.60 -9.56 14.43
N LEU A 71 -7.56 -9.91 13.66
CA LEU A 71 -7.48 -9.55 12.24
C LEU A 71 -8.33 -10.43 11.33
N ALA A 72 -8.64 -11.67 11.74
CA ALA A 72 -9.28 -12.66 10.88
C ALA A 72 -10.60 -12.18 10.25
N PRO A 73 -11.51 -11.48 10.96
CA PRO A 73 -12.72 -10.93 10.35
C PRO A 73 -12.42 -9.96 9.19
N ARG A 74 -11.43 -9.07 9.35
CA ARG A 74 -11.03 -8.12 8.29
C ARG A 74 -10.31 -8.80 7.13
N LEU A 75 -9.57 -9.87 7.40
CA LEU A 75 -8.93 -10.69 6.37
C LEU A 75 -9.95 -11.52 5.58
N ASN A 76 -11.17 -11.69 6.08
CA ASN A 76 -12.24 -12.44 5.43
C ASN A 76 -13.41 -11.53 5.00
N ASP A 77 -13.18 -10.22 4.94
CA ASP A 77 -14.19 -9.23 4.55
C ASP A 77 -14.30 -9.11 3.03
N PHE A 78 -15.36 -9.68 2.47
CA PHE A 78 -15.63 -9.62 1.03
C PHE A 78 -16.31 -8.33 0.57
N GLU A 79 -16.84 -7.53 1.51
CA GLU A 79 -17.52 -6.26 1.20
C GLU A 79 -16.49 -5.13 1.02
N ASP A 80 -15.44 -5.12 1.84
CA ASP A 80 -14.34 -4.15 1.74
C ASP A 80 -12.97 -4.82 1.77
N ASP A 81 -12.42 -5.09 0.59
CA ASP A 81 -11.09 -5.70 0.45
C ASP A 81 -9.96 -4.79 0.95
N ARG A 82 -10.24 -3.50 1.19
CA ARG A 82 -9.26 -2.59 1.78
C ARG A 82 -8.90 -3.01 3.19
N ASN A 83 -9.86 -3.60 3.92
CA ASN A 83 -9.65 -4.18 5.24
C ASN A 83 -8.68 -5.37 5.18
N ALA A 84 -8.81 -6.22 4.16
CA ALA A 84 -7.94 -7.37 3.98
C ALA A 84 -6.50 -6.94 3.67
N SER A 85 -6.28 -6.05 2.70
CA SER A 85 -4.93 -5.58 2.39
C SER A 85 -4.30 -4.79 3.53
N SER A 86 -5.09 -4.01 4.27
CA SER A 86 -4.58 -3.30 5.46
C SER A 86 -4.14 -4.27 6.55
N SER A 87 -4.95 -5.31 6.81
CA SER A 87 -4.59 -6.35 7.78
C SER A 87 -3.34 -7.12 7.36
N LEU A 88 -3.17 -7.41 6.06
CA LEU A 88 -1.96 -8.04 5.54
C LEU A 88 -0.73 -7.12 5.65
N ALA A 89 -0.89 -5.82 5.44
CA ALA A 89 0.17 -4.83 5.65
C ALA A 89 0.57 -4.73 7.12
N GLU A 90 -0.40 -4.75 8.04
CA GLU A 90 -0.16 -4.80 9.48
C GLU A 90 0.65 -6.05 9.87
N ILE A 91 0.30 -7.24 9.35
CA ILE A 91 1.05 -8.48 9.59
C ILE A 91 2.49 -8.36 9.09
N ARG A 92 2.71 -7.84 7.87
CA ARG A 92 4.05 -7.63 7.31
C ARG A 92 4.88 -6.64 8.14
N ALA A 93 4.28 -5.51 8.51
CA ALA A 93 4.94 -4.49 9.30
C ALA A 93 5.34 -5.03 10.68
N TYR A 94 4.42 -5.73 11.36
CA TYR A 94 4.71 -6.36 12.65
C TYR A 94 5.85 -7.38 12.51
N GLY A 95 5.73 -8.32 11.56
CA GLY A 95 6.74 -9.35 11.32
C GLY A 95 8.12 -8.77 11.02
N GLY A 96 8.20 -7.76 10.15
CA GLY A 96 9.46 -7.11 9.81
C GLY A 96 10.10 -6.37 10.99
N LEU A 97 9.29 -5.76 11.87
CA LEU A 97 9.79 -5.13 13.09
C LEU A 97 10.33 -6.16 14.10
N LEU A 98 9.68 -7.31 14.24
CA LEU A 98 10.20 -8.42 15.05
C LEU A 98 11.51 -8.97 14.48
N GLU A 99 11.57 -9.15 13.16
CA GLU A 99 12.78 -9.62 12.47
C GLU A 99 13.95 -8.66 12.65
N ALA A 100 13.68 -7.35 12.65
CA ALA A 100 14.67 -6.32 12.97
C ALA A 100 15.08 -6.28 14.46
N GLY A 101 14.48 -7.11 15.31
CA GLY A 101 14.83 -7.25 16.72
C GLY A 101 14.09 -6.30 17.66
N PHE A 102 13.05 -5.60 17.20
CA PHE A 102 12.27 -4.71 18.05
C PHE A 102 11.27 -5.49 18.91
N GLN A 103 11.02 -4.99 20.12
CA GLN A 103 9.89 -5.46 20.93
C GLN A 103 8.60 -4.78 20.44
N VAL A 104 7.79 -5.51 19.70
CA VAL A 104 6.54 -4.99 19.14
C VAL A 104 5.38 -5.28 20.09
N LYS A 105 4.57 -4.25 20.39
CA LYS A 105 3.37 -4.37 21.22
C LYS A 105 2.17 -3.79 20.47
N PRO A 106 1.14 -4.59 20.14
CA PRO A 106 -0.06 -4.08 19.52
C PRO A 106 -0.80 -3.15 20.48
N VAL A 107 -1.33 -2.06 19.97
CA VAL A 107 -2.15 -1.14 20.77
C VAL A 107 -3.59 -1.62 20.72
N PRO A 108 -4.26 -1.84 21.87
CA PRO A 108 -5.66 -2.21 21.88
C PRO A 108 -6.52 -1.16 21.17
N ARG A 109 -7.30 -1.62 20.19
CA ARG A 109 -8.20 -0.75 19.43
C ARG A 109 -9.25 -0.13 20.34
N LYS A 110 -9.50 1.16 20.14
CA LYS A 110 -10.60 1.89 20.79
C LYS A 110 -11.53 2.44 19.71
N ASN A 111 -12.71 2.92 20.11
CA ASN A 111 -13.64 3.64 19.23
C ASN A 111 -13.09 5.00 18.72
N THR A 112 -11.84 5.33 19.07
CA THR A 112 -11.09 6.51 18.64
C THR A 112 -9.87 6.07 17.85
N ALA A 113 -9.41 6.92 16.94
CA ALA A 113 -8.20 6.69 16.15
C ALA A 113 -7.02 6.27 17.06
N THR A 114 -6.55 5.03 16.90
CA THR A 114 -5.51 4.41 17.71
C THR A 114 -4.39 3.95 16.78
N PRO A 115 -3.13 4.20 17.13
CA PRO A 115 -2.01 3.65 16.38
C PRO A 115 -2.03 2.13 16.35
N ASP A 116 -1.36 1.54 15.36
CA ASP A 116 -1.36 0.09 15.19
C ASP A 116 -0.44 -0.59 16.21
N PHE A 117 0.80 -0.08 16.36
CA PHE A 117 1.79 -0.66 17.25
C PHE A 117 2.58 0.36 18.06
N THR A 118 3.23 -0.14 19.10
CA THR A 118 4.37 0.53 19.74
C THR A 118 5.58 -0.39 19.65
N VAL A 119 6.75 0.18 19.37
CA VAL A 119 8.03 -0.52 19.39
C VAL A 119 8.98 0.19 20.34
N ASP A 120 9.90 -0.56 20.95
CA ASP A 120 10.95 -0.01 21.79
C ASP A 120 12.30 -0.58 21.36
N ALA A 121 13.24 0.32 21.07
CA ALA A 121 14.61 0.00 20.66
C ALA A 121 15.61 0.12 21.82
N GLY A 122 15.14 0.47 23.03
CA GLY A 122 15.98 0.75 24.21
C GLY A 122 16.04 2.23 24.59
N ASP A 123 15.74 3.12 23.64
CA ASP A 123 15.74 4.58 23.83
C ASP A 123 14.33 5.15 24.08
N GLY A 124 13.34 4.26 24.24
CA GLY A 124 11.96 4.60 24.54
C GLY A 124 10.97 4.20 23.46
N PRO A 125 9.66 4.32 23.75
CA PRO A 125 8.61 3.85 22.87
C PRO A 125 8.43 4.74 21.64
N VAL A 126 8.50 4.13 20.46
CA VAL A 126 8.13 4.70 19.16
C VAL A 126 6.75 4.20 18.77
N THR A 127 5.88 5.10 18.33
CA THR A 127 4.57 4.74 17.79
C THR A 127 4.70 4.37 16.32
N VAL A 128 4.14 3.23 15.92
CA VAL A 128 4.12 2.80 14.52
C VAL A 128 2.69 2.83 14.00
N GLU A 129 2.56 3.46 12.84
CA GLU A 129 1.32 3.61 12.10
C GLU A 129 1.45 2.89 10.77
N VAL A 130 0.56 1.96 10.47
CA VAL A 130 0.55 1.25 9.18
C VAL A 130 -0.50 1.84 8.28
N PHE A 131 -0.15 2.02 7.01
CA PHE A 131 -1.08 2.43 5.98
C PHE A 131 -0.89 1.54 4.76
N SER A 132 -1.98 0.93 4.29
CA SER A 132 -2.00 0.26 2.99
C SER A 132 -2.63 1.20 1.97
N LYS A 133 -1.92 1.48 0.87
CA LYS A 133 -2.48 2.26 -0.22
C LYS A 133 -3.15 1.34 -1.24
N HIS A 134 -4.39 1.68 -1.54
CA HIS A 134 -5.20 1.05 -2.59
C HIS A 134 -5.21 1.85 -3.88
N GLN A 135 -5.52 1.15 -4.98
CA GLN A 135 -5.84 1.72 -6.28
C GLN A 135 -6.94 2.79 -6.16
N ASP A 136 -6.94 3.74 -7.09
CA ASP A 136 -8.01 4.71 -7.22
C ASP A 136 -9.29 4.08 -7.79
N GLU A 137 -10.46 4.42 -7.24
CA GLU A 137 -11.74 3.75 -7.57
C GLU A 137 -12.08 3.85 -9.06
N ASP A 138 -11.81 5.00 -9.70
CA ASP A 138 -11.99 5.19 -11.15
C ASP A 138 -11.14 4.21 -11.98
N GLN A 139 -9.95 3.85 -11.49
CA GLN A 139 -9.10 2.87 -12.16
C GLN A 139 -9.62 1.44 -11.98
N ASP A 140 -10.25 1.14 -10.84
CA ASP A 140 -10.94 -0.14 -10.63
C ASP A 140 -12.15 -0.27 -11.55
N ASP A 141 -12.91 0.82 -11.72
CA ASP A 141 -14.04 0.88 -12.65
C ASP A 141 -13.58 0.72 -14.11
N LEU A 142 -12.45 1.34 -14.50
CA LEU A 142 -11.83 1.15 -15.81
C LEU A 142 -11.45 -0.31 -16.05
N MET A 143 -10.85 -0.98 -15.06
CA MET A 143 -10.52 -2.40 -15.15
C MET A 143 -11.77 -3.28 -15.24
N ALA A 144 -12.80 -2.97 -14.47
CA ALA A 144 -14.08 -3.67 -14.53
C ALA A 144 -14.74 -3.54 -15.91
N ALA A 145 -14.74 -2.34 -16.47
CA ALA A 145 -15.21 -2.09 -17.83
C ALA A 145 -14.36 -2.87 -18.86
N ALA A 146 -13.03 -2.87 -18.74
CA ALA A 146 -12.14 -3.59 -19.66
C ALA A 146 -12.41 -5.11 -19.69
N ASN A 147 -12.66 -5.71 -18.52
CA ASN A 147 -12.99 -7.14 -18.38
C ASN A 147 -14.41 -7.50 -18.84
N THR A 148 -15.29 -6.51 -19.01
CA THR A 148 -16.66 -6.71 -19.51
C THR A 148 -16.64 -6.61 -21.05
N PRO A 149 -17.20 -7.58 -21.80
CA PRO A 149 -17.13 -7.60 -23.27
C PRO A 149 -17.53 -6.29 -23.96
N ASP A 150 -18.59 -5.66 -23.46
CA ASP A 150 -19.15 -4.41 -23.97
C ASP A 150 -19.05 -3.28 -22.92
N GLY A 151 -18.13 -3.42 -21.97
CA GLY A 151 -17.92 -2.39 -20.96
C GLY A 151 -17.34 -1.12 -21.58
N GLU A 152 -17.85 0.03 -21.15
CA GLU A 152 -17.40 1.34 -21.58
C GLU A 152 -16.83 2.10 -20.40
N HIS A 153 -15.84 2.95 -20.69
CA HIS A 153 -15.28 3.88 -19.72
C HIS A 153 -14.95 5.20 -20.43
N PRO A 154 -15.11 6.38 -19.78
CA PRO A 154 -14.76 7.68 -20.39
C PRO A 154 -13.32 7.79 -20.89
N HIS A 155 -12.41 6.96 -20.38
CA HIS A 155 -11.00 6.95 -20.76
C HIS A 155 -10.66 6.04 -21.95
N GLY A 156 -11.67 5.35 -22.49
CA GLY A 156 -11.51 4.48 -23.65
C GLY A 156 -10.92 3.12 -23.32
N ILE A 157 -11.38 2.11 -24.04
CA ILE A 157 -10.89 0.74 -24.00
C ILE A 157 -10.76 0.30 -25.45
N GLU A 158 -9.54 -0.02 -25.87
CA GLU A 158 -9.31 -0.58 -27.20
C GLU A 158 -9.70 -2.06 -27.17
N ARG A 159 -10.55 -2.48 -28.10
CA ARG A 159 -11.00 -3.87 -28.20
C ARG A 159 -10.71 -4.42 -29.58
N SER A 160 -10.17 -5.62 -29.63
CA SER A 160 -10.00 -6.38 -30.87
C SER A 160 -10.43 -7.83 -30.67
N THR A 161 -10.92 -8.44 -31.75
CA THR A 161 -11.26 -9.86 -31.76
C THR A 161 -10.56 -10.51 -32.93
N ARG A 162 -9.86 -11.60 -32.65
CA ARG A 162 -9.21 -12.44 -33.66
C ARG A 162 -9.80 -13.83 -33.58
N THR A 163 -10.30 -14.35 -34.69
CA THR A 163 -10.79 -15.73 -34.78
C THR A 163 -9.68 -16.63 -35.29
N GLU A 164 -9.37 -17.70 -34.55
CA GLU A 164 -8.44 -18.75 -34.94
C GLU A 164 -9.17 -20.09 -34.92
N GLY A 165 -9.48 -20.63 -36.11
CA GLY A 165 -10.30 -21.83 -36.24
C GLY A 165 -11.71 -21.61 -35.72
N ASP A 166 -12.11 -22.40 -34.71
CA ASP A 166 -13.40 -22.35 -34.03
C ASP A 166 -13.38 -21.47 -32.77
N ARG A 167 -12.27 -20.80 -32.46
CA ARG A 167 -12.09 -19.99 -31.24
C ARG A 167 -12.00 -18.51 -31.58
N ALA A 168 -12.70 -17.70 -30.79
CA ALA A 168 -12.54 -16.24 -30.80
C ALA A 168 -11.67 -15.81 -29.62
N VAL A 169 -10.54 -15.16 -29.91
CA VAL A 169 -9.69 -14.49 -28.92
C VAL A 169 -10.10 -13.02 -28.88
N ARG A 170 -10.56 -12.57 -27.72
CA ARG A 170 -10.92 -11.16 -27.47
C ARG A 170 -9.82 -10.52 -26.65
N THR A 171 -9.32 -9.38 -27.10
CA THR A 171 -8.30 -8.59 -26.42
C THR A 171 -8.88 -7.23 -26.09
N ALA A 172 -8.75 -6.81 -24.83
CA ALA A 172 -9.05 -5.47 -24.37
C ALA A 172 -7.76 -4.83 -23.85
N MET A 173 -7.51 -3.57 -24.23
CA MET A 173 -6.34 -2.81 -23.83
C MET A 173 -6.76 -1.47 -23.25
N THR A 174 -6.17 -1.12 -22.12
CA THR A 174 -6.36 0.19 -21.48
C THR A 174 -5.10 0.58 -20.71
N GLU A 175 -4.96 1.88 -20.43
CA GLU A 175 -3.84 2.45 -19.69
C GLU A 175 -4.27 2.82 -18.27
N LEU A 176 -3.56 2.28 -17.29
CA LEU A 176 -3.81 2.53 -15.87
C LEU A 176 -2.84 3.57 -15.31
N THR A 177 -3.37 4.43 -14.46
CA THR A 177 -2.64 5.43 -13.68
C THR A 177 -3.01 5.25 -12.21
N PRO A 178 -2.30 4.41 -11.43
CA PRO A 178 -2.72 3.98 -10.09
C PRO A 178 -2.99 5.11 -9.08
N ALA A 179 -2.33 6.26 -9.26
CA ALA A 179 -2.52 7.43 -8.41
C ALA A 179 -3.72 8.31 -8.81
N GLY A 180 -4.36 8.00 -9.93
CA GLY A 180 -5.36 8.81 -10.63
C GLY A 180 -4.83 9.34 -11.96
N ARG A 181 -5.72 9.45 -12.95
CA ARG A 181 -5.39 10.01 -14.27
C ARG A 181 -5.24 11.54 -14.18
N PRO A 182 -4.28 12.15 -14.89
CA PRO A 182 -4.13 13.60 -14.90
C PRO A 182 -5.37 14.30 -15.46
N ASP A 183 -5.86 15.32 -14.76
CA ASP A 183 -6.91 16.21 -15.26
C ASP A 183 -6.28 17.28 -16.15
N THR A 184 -6.52 17.16 -17.46
CA THR A 184 -5.99 18.11 -18.46
C THR A 184 -6.47 19.54 -18.27
N THR A 185 -7.56 19.76 -17.51
CA THR A 185 -8.08 21.09 -17.20
C THR A 185 -7.41 21.73 -15.98
N LYS A 186 -6.68 20.96 -15.18
CA LYS A 186 -5.97 21.45 -13.98
C LYS A 186 -4.51 21.75 -14.30
N PRO A 187 -4.09 23.04 -14.22
CA PRO A 187 -2.70 23.40 -14.47
C PRO A 187 -1.75 22.70 -13.48
N GLY A 188 -0.73 22.04 -14.01
CA GLY A 188 0.26 21.33 -13.19
C GLY A 188 -0.09 19.87 -12.88
N ASP A 189 -1.31 19.43 -13.21
CA ASP A 189 -1.71 18.04 -12.97
C ASP A 189 -0.98 17.08 -13.93
N SER A 190 -0.58 15.94 -13.38
CA SER A 190 0.29 14.95 -14.02
C SER A 190 0.31 13.66 -13.20
N VAL A 191 0.85 12.57 -13.75
CA VAL A 191 0.86 11.27 -13.07
C VAL A 191 1.70 11.35 -11.79
N GLN A 192 2.87 11.99 -11.87
CA GLN A 192 3.73 12.24 -10.73
C GLN A 192 3.08 13.21 -9.74
N ALA A 193 2.42 14.28 -10.19
CA ALA A 193 1.70 15.18 -9.28
C ALA A 193 0.59 14.45 -8.49
N ASN A 194 -0.09 13.49 -9.13
CA ASN A 194 -1.07 12.64 -8.46
C ASN A 194 -0.41 11.71 -7.43
N VAL A 195 0.69 11.05 -7.77
CA VAL A 195 1.46 10.22 -6.80
C VAL A 195 1.88 11.05 -5.59
N ILE A 196 2.45 12.23 -5.83
CA ILE A 196 2.87 13.19 -4.80
C ILE A 196 1.70 13.56 -3.88
N SER A 197 0.57 13.93 -4.47
CA SER A 197 -0.65 14.30 -3.74
C SER A 197 -1.16 13.14 -2.88
N ARG A 198 -1.17 11.92 -3.42
CA ARG A 198 -1.60 10.72 -2.69
C ARG A 198 -0.68 10.42 -1.51
N VAL A 199 0.63 10.42 -1.70
CA VAL A 199 1.62 10.20 -0.64
C VAL A 199 1.48 11.26 0.45
N CYS A 200 1.33 12.53 0.08
CA CYS A 200 1.16 13.63 1.02
C CYS A 200 -0.15 13.52 1.82
N SER A 201 -1.21 12.95 1.23
CA SER A 201 -2.53 12.82 1.86
C SER A 201 -2.65 11.68 2.88
N VAL A 202 -1.70 10.73 2.88
CA VAL A 202 -1.72 9.55 3.76
C VAL A 202 -1.81 9.99 5.22
N LYS A 203 -2.88 9.62 5.94
CA LYS A 203 -3.05 9.97 7.37
C LYS A 203 -2.77 11.47 7.66
N SER A 204 -3.31 12.38 6.84
CA SER A 204 -2.96 13.81 6.83
C SER A 204 -3.32 14.63 8.07
N ASP A 205 -4.25 14.17 8.91
CA ASP A 205 -4.64 14.89 10.13
C ASP A 205 -3.79 14.54 11.36
N GLU A 206 -3.11 13.39 11.35
CA GLU A 206 -2.15 12.93 12.39
C GLU A 206 -2.66 13.08 13.84
N THR A 207 -3.99 13.10 14.03
CA THR A 207 -4.64 13.34 15.32
C THR A 207 -4.39 12.22 16.33
N GLN A 208 -4.17 11.02 15.83
CA GLN A 208 -3.79 9.82 16.58
C GLN A 208 -2.34 9.81 17.06
N VAL A 209 -1.48 10.68 16.53
CA VAL A 209 -0.06 10.72 16.88
C VAL A 209 0.15 11.57 18.14
N ASN A 210 0.74 10.95 19.17
CA ASN A 210 1.19 11.66 20.36
C ASN A 210 2.38 12.57 20.00
N ALA A 211 2.24 13.88 20.22
CA ALA A 211 3.26 14.86 19.87
C ALA A 211 4.56 14.75 20.71
N GLU A 212 4.53 14.06 21.85
CA GLU A 212 5.68 13.87 22.73
C GLU A 212 6.47 12.60 22.42
N ARG A 213 6.01 11.78 21.45
CA ARG A 213 6.66 10.51 21.11
C ARG A 213 6.99 10.46 19.63
N PRO A 214 8.15 9.89 19.26
CA PRO A 214 8.46 9.67 17.86
C PRO A 214 7.43 8.74 17.22
N CYS A 215 7.07 9.04 15.98
CA CYS A 215 6.09 8.26 15.24
C CYS A 215 6.59 7.93 13.83
N VAL A 216 6.55 6.65 13.48
CA VAL A 216 6.95 6.15 12.16
C VAL A 216 5.71 5.66 11.42
N LEU A 217 5.52 6.17 10.21
CA LEU A 217 4.51 5.67 9.29
C LEU A 217 5.12 4.58 8.41
N VAL A 218 4.63 3.35 8.51
CA VAL A 218 4.90 2.28 7.55
C VAL A 218 3.86 2.38 6.43
N ALA A 219 4.29 2.83 5.26
CA ALA A 219 3.45 2.99 4.10
C ALA A 219 3.67 1.82 3.13
N ASP A 220 2.69 0.93 3.08
CA ASP A 220 2.66 -0.27 2.27
C ASP A 220 1.94 0.01 0.95
N PHE A 221 2.70 -0.05 -0.15
CA PHE A 221 2.19 0.17 -1.50
C PHE A 221 1.98 -1.14 -2.27
N THR A 222 1.92 -2.28 -1.58
CA THR A 222 1.91 -3.58 -2.28
C THR A 222 0.62 -3.87 -3.02
N HIS A 223 -0.41 -3.06 -2.78
CA HIS A 223 -1.71 -3.09 -3.45
C HIS A 223 -2.03 -1.73 -4.14
N PHE A 224 -0.99 -0.94 -4.44
CA PHE A 224 -1.14 0.31 -5.17
C PHE A 224 -1.31 0.04 -6.66
N GLY A 225 -2.57 -0.02 -7.08
CA GLY A 225 -2.90 -0.56 -8.38
C GLY A 225 -3.09 -2.08 -8.32
N ALA A 226 -3.50 -2.65 -9.44
CA ALA A 226 -3.55 -4.08 -9.65
C ALA A 226 -2.20 -4.76 -9.30
N PRO A 227 -2.20 -6.03 -8.86
CA PRO A 227 -0.97 -6.72 -8.46
C PRO A 227 0.19 -6.66 -9.48
N PRO A 228 -0.02 -6.73 -10.82
CA PRO A 228 1.06 -6.52 -11.79
C PRO A 228 1.52 -5.06 -11.90
N VAL A 229 0.61 -4.11 -11.68
CA VAL A 229 0.92 -2.68 -11.80
C VAL A 229 1.69 -2.17 -10.60
N ALA A 230 1.34 -2.65 -9.41
CA ALA A 230 2.05 -2.34 -8.17
C ALA A 230 3.54 -2.72 -8.25
N GLN A 231 3.91 -3.69 -9.11
CA GLN A 231 5.30 -4.09 -9.38
C GLN A 231 6.13 -2.98 -10.05
N PHE A 232 5.49 -2.03 -10.72
CA PHE A 232 6.19 -0.90 -11.34
C PHE A 232 6.48 0.24 -10.35
N LEU A 233 5.92 0.18 -9.14
CA LEU A 233 6.41 1.03 -8.05
C LEU A 233 7.71 0.45 -7.48
N SER A 234 8.83 1.03 -7.88
CA SER A 234 10.14 0.71 -7.34
C SER A 234 10.64 1.76 -6.35
N ALA A 235 11.67 1.40 -5.57
CA ALA A 235 12.34 2.31 -4.65
C ALA A 235 12.90 3.56 -5.34
N HIS A 236 13.12 3.55 -6.66
CA HIS A 236 13.50 4.75 -7.41
C HIS A 236 12.52 5.91 -7.22
N GLN A 237 11.24 5.65 -6.93
CA GLN A 237 10.25 6.69 -6.60
C GLN A 237 10.58 7.49 -5.34
N THR A 238 11.53 7.02 -4.52
CA THR A 238 12.10 7.73 -3.37
C THR A 238 13.33 8.57 -3.72
N SER A 239 13.73 8.63 -4.98
CA SER A 239 14.78 9.53 -5.45
C SER A 239 14.19 10.88 -5.91
N PRO A 240 14.85 12.01 -5.63
CA PRO A 240 14.40 13.33 -6.08
C PRO A 240 14.43 13.48 -7.61
N LEU A 241 15.25 12.69 -8.30
CA LEU A 241 15.31 12.67 -9.75
C LEU A 241 15.67 11.26 -10.21
N ILE A 242 14.95 10.79 -11.21
CA ILE A 242 15.09 9.48 -11.81
C ILE A 242 15.43 9.70 -13.28
N ARG A 243 16.39 8.93 -13.79
CA ARG A 243 16.56 8.80 -15.23
C ARG A 243 15.54 7.78 -15.75
N GLY A 244 14.54 8.29 -16.45
CA GLY A 244 13.59 7.46 -17.19
C GLY A 244 14.21 6.86 -18.44
N HIS A 245 13.43 6.09 -19.19
CA HIS A 245 13.85 5.51 -20.45
C HIS A 245 14.07 6.57 -21.54
N GLN A 246 13.22 7.59 -21.57
CA GLN A 246 13.15 8.65 -22.59
C GLN A 246 13.47 10.06 -22.03
N GLY A 247 13.80 10.18 -20.74
CA GLY A 247 14.02 11.50 -20.14
C GLY A 247 14.29 11.49 -18.65
N LEU A 248 13.98 12.61 -18.00
CA LEU A 248 14.04 12.78 -16.55
C LEU A 248 12.63 12.66 -15.97
N CYS A 249 12.52 12.00 -14.83
CA CYS A 249 11.28 11.88 -14.07
C CYS A 249 11.54 12.24 -12.61
N SER A 250 10.59 12.89 -11.94
CA SER A 250 10.62 13.06 -10.50
C SER A 250 10.17 11.76 -9.80
N GLY A 251 10.75 11.43 -8.65
CA GLY A 251 10.22 10.36 -7.80
C GLY A 251 9.06 10.88 -6.95
N GLY A 252 7.84 10.44 -7.25
CA GLY A 252 6.64 10.98 -6.62
C GLY A 252 6.58 10.77 -5.11
N MET A 253 7.17 9.68 -4.59
CA MET A 253 7.21 9.43 -3.14
C MET A 253 8.18 10.38 -2.43
N TRP A 254 9.34 10.66 -3.03
CA TRP A 254 10.27 11.64 -2.49
C TRP A 254 9.64 13.03 -2.41
N TYR A 255 9.00 13.50 -3.49
CA TYR A 255 8.34 14.80 -3.49
C TYR A 255 7.11 14.84 -2.59
N GLY A 256 6.37 13.73 -2.43
CA GLY A 256 5.29 13.62 -1.46
C GLY A 256 5.76 13.88 -0.02
N VAL A 257 7.00 13.53 0.30
CA VAL A 257 7.61 13.70 1.62
C VAL A 257 8.36 15.03 1.74
N TYR A 258 9.31 15.31 0.86
CA TYR A 258 10.24 16.45 0.96
C TYR A 258 9.96 17.60 0.00
N GLY A 259 9.00 17.44 -0.91
CA GLY A 259 8.69 18.45 -1.92
C GLY A 259 8.21 19.77 -1.31
N TRP A 260 8.24 20.84 -2.11
CA TRP A 260 7.75 22.15 -1.73
C TRP A 260 6.86 22.72 -2.83
N LYS A 261 5.95 23.63 -2.47
CA LYS A 261 5.09 24.29 -3.44
C LYS A 261 5.94 25.03 -4.49
N GLY A 262 5.65 24.79 -5.76
CA GLY A 262 6.39 25.34 -6.90
C GLY A 262 7.65 24.55 -7.30
N ALA A 263 7.99 23.48 -6.58
CA ALA A 263 9.06 22.58 -7.00
C ALA A 263 8.80 22.02 -8.41
N PRO A 264 9.85 21.87 -9.24
CA PRO A 264 9.71 21.26 -10.57
C PRO A 264 9.38 19.77 -10.43
N VAL A 265 8.31 19.34 -11.09
CA VAL A 265 7.93 17.93 -11.22
C VAL A 265 8.18 17.52 -12.67
N PHE A 266 9.19 16.68 -12.86
CA PHE A 266 9.57 16.17 -14.17
C PHE A 266 8.75 14.94 -14.52
N GLU A 267 8.31 14.89 -15.78
CA GLU A 267 7.60 13.77 -16.39
C GLU A 267 8.38 13.36 -17.62
N GLU A 268 8.59 12.06 -17.81
CA GLU A 268 9.57 11.53 -18.75
C GLU A 268 9.41 12.02 -20.20
N LEU A 269 8.16 12.27 -20.62
CA LEU A 269 7.80 12.68 -21.98
C LEU A 269 7.59 14.20 -22.13
N LEU A 270 7.71 14.96 -21.04
CA LEU A 270 7.43 16.40 -21.04
C LEU A 270 8.73 17.21 -20.93
N VAL A 271 8.97 18.04 -21.94
CA VAL A 271 10.14 18.93 -21.99
C VAL A 271 10.10 19.98 -20.86
N THR A 272 8.91 20.47 -20.52
CA THR A 272 8.73 21.49 -19.48
C THR A 272 8.20 20.84 -18.21
N PRO A 273 8.92 20.97 -17.07
CA PRO A 273 8.45 20.41 -15.80
C PRO A 273 7.16 21.09 -15.36
N LYS A 274 6.27 20.30 -14.77
CA LYS A 274 5.11 20.79 -14.04
C LYS A 274 5.56 21.41 -12.71
N ARG A 275 4.65 22.10 -12.03
CA ARG A 275 4.92 22.77 -10.75
C ARG A 275 4.05 22.18 -9.67
N MET A 276 4.66 21.77 -8.56
CA MET A 276 3.95 21.20 -7.42
C MET A 276 2.98 22.23 -6.81
N GLY A 277 1.72 21.84 -6.61
CA GLY A 277 0.65 22.73 -6.14
C GLY A 277 0.62 22.96 -4.63
N HIS A 278 1.27 22.10 -3.86
CA HIS A 278 1.32 22.10 -2.39
C HIS A 278 2.74 21.75 -1.93
N ASP A 279 3.04 21.88 -0.63
CA ASP A 279 4.29 21.32 -0.08
C ASP A 279 4.08 19.85 0.29
N GLY A 280 5.17 19.11 0.35
CA GLY A 280 5.22 17.74 0.84
C GLY A 280 4.92 17.65 2.33
N ARG A 281 5.09 16.44 2.86
CA ARG A 281 4.70 16.12 4.23
C ARG A 281 5.63 16.68 5.28
N PHE A 282 6.93 16.45 5.12
CA PHE A 282 7.93 16.97 6.05
C PHE A 282 8.11 18.44 5.76
N ARG A 283 7.89 19.27 6.77
CA ARG A 283 7.95 20.74 6.64
C ARG A 283 8.68 21.33 7.83
N LEU A 284 9.55 22.30 7.54
CA LEU A 284 10.20 23.11 8.55
C LEU A 284 9.24 24.12 9.21
N ALA A 285 8.28 24.66 8.45
CA ALA A 285 7.37 25.71 8.91
C ALA A 285 5.98 25.63 8.23
N GLY A 286 4.94 26.15 8.88
CA GLY A 286 3.56 26.19 8.37
C GLY A 286 2.50 25.86 9.42
N LYS A 287 1.21 25.94 9.05
CA LYS A 287 0.07 25.75 9.98
C LYS A 287 -0.11 24.30 10.49
N LYS A 288 0.43 23.30 9.79
CA LYS A 288 0.42 21.88 10.19
C LYS A 288 1.82 21.29 9.98
N LYS A 289 2.67 21.32 11.01
CA LYS A 289 3.94 20.57 11.06
C LYS A 289 3.59 19.09 11.19
N SER A 290 4.18 18.23 10.36
CA SER A 290 3.99 16.78 10.52
C SER A 290 4.60 16.33 11.85
N ARG A 291 3.85 15.51 12.59
CA ARG A 291 4.24 14.83 13.82
C ARG A 291 5.01 13.53 13.55
N LEU A 292 5.12 13.13 12.29
CA LEU A 292 5.90 11.94 11.94
C LEU A 292 7.39 12.23 12.03
N SER A 293 8.10 11.31 12.67
CA SER A 293 9.56 11.28 12.71
C SER A 293 10.14 10.67 11.44
N ALA A 294 9.44 9.72 10.81
CA ALA A 294 9.86 9.12 9.55
C ALA A 294 8.70 8.45 8.81
N VAL A 295 8.91 8.17 7.53
CA VAL A 295 8.07 7.29 6.71
C VAL A 295 8.92 6.14 6.19
N LEU A 296 8.50 4.91 6.46
CA LEU A 296 9.07 3.69 5.92
C LEU A 296 8.24 3.24 4.72
N PHE A 297 8.76 3.37 3.50
CA PHE A 297 8.11 2.89 2.30
C PHE A 297 8.44 1.42 2.08
N VAL A 298 7.39 0.62 1.93
CA VAL A 298 7.46 -0.81 1.62
C VAL A 298 7.00 -1.01 0.18
N PHE A 299 7.93 -1.45 -0.67
CA PHE A 299 7.70 -1.66 -2.11
C PHE A 299 7.34 -3.10 -2.43
N VAL A 300 6.65 -3.31 -3.56
CA VAL A 300 6.33 -4.64 -4.08
C VAL A 300 7.64 -5.39 -4.38
N PHE A 301 7.65 -6.69 -4.05
CA PHE A 301 8.82 -7.59 -4.00
C PHE A 301 9.78 -7.40 -2.83
N HIS A 302 9.66 -6.36 -2.01
CA HIS A 302 10.52 -6.14 -0.83
C HIS A 302 12.02 -6.28 -1.09
N GLU A 303 12.48 -6.12 -2.33
CA GLU A 303 13.92 -6.00 -2.61
C GLU A 303 14.47 -4.76 -1.89
N ASP A 304 13.61 -3.73 -1.75
CA ASP A 304 13.94 -2.48 -1.11
C ASP A 304 12.88 -2.07 -0.07
N VAL A 305 13.36 -1.62 1.08
CA VAL A 305 12.60 -0.86 2.06
C VAL A 305 13.35 0.46 2.26
N VAL A 306 12.65 1.59 2.10
CA VAL A 306 13.29 2.91 2.18
C VAL A 306 12.71 3.70 3.35
N LEU A 307 13.58 4.04 4.31
CA LEU A 307 13.25 4.95 5.41
C LEU A 307 13.59 6.38 4.99
N LEU A 308 12.57 7.25 5.00
CA LEU A 308 12.73 8.69 4.81
C LEU A 308 12.49 9.39 6.15
N GLU A 309 13.55 9.92 6.74
CA GLU A 309 13.51 10.63 8.03
C GLU A 309 13.03 12.07 7.87
N ASN A 310 12.28 12.56 8.85
CA ASN A 310 11.87 13.95 8.92
C ASN A 310 12.99 14.76 9.60
N PRO A 311 13.75 15.59 8.85
CA PRO A 311 14.85 16.37 9.41
C PRO A 311 14.38 17.48 10.35
N TRP A 312 13.07 17.67 10.48
CA TRP A 312 12.45 18.69 11.31
C TRP A 312 11.63 18.14 12.45
N ALA A 313 11.56 16.81 12.65
CA ALA A 313 10.76 16.20 13.71
C ALA A 313 11.15 16.72 15.09
#